data_AF-M1DZV5-F1
#
_entry.id   AF-M1DZV5-F1
#
_cell.length_a   1.000
_cell.length_b   1.000
_cell.length_c   1.000
_cell.angle_alpha   90.00
_cell.angle_beta   90.00
_cell.angle_gamma   90.00
#
_symmetry.space_group_name_H-M   'P 1'
#
loop_
_entity.id
_entity.type
_entity.pdbx_description
1 polymer ?
#
loop_
_entity_poly.entity_id
_entity_poly.type
_entity_poly.pdbx_seq_one_letter_code
_entity_poly.pdbx_strand_id
1 'polypeptide(L)'
;MGTGKKKIEIEKITKKSSRMVTFSKRRKGLFKKNEELESLTGSQVASVVLSPSGKTCTYGDVNTAINRHFSNIDCMKQSTSGIYFHDSDSDVVVSSGSSEFRSSLTPRRKSLRDWVEDIDVEQCQNLNQLLLLKKQLEGTKQKIVSIEDSKSFRALFA
;
A
#
# COMPACT_ATOMS: atom_id res chain seq x y z
N MET A 1 32.93 -16.42 -29.91
CA MET A 1 32.01 -17.53 -29.61
C MET A 1 31.44 -17.34 -28.21
N GLY A 2 30.17 -16.98 -28.07
CA GLY A 2 29.56 -16.86 -26.73
C GLY A 2 29.28 -18.24 -26.15
N THR A 3 29.75 -18.53 -24.93
CA THR A 3 29.31 -19.73 -24.21
C THR A 3 27.80 -19.60 -23.98
N GLY A 4 26.99 -20.59 -24.38
CA GLY A 4 25.52 -20.53 -24.36
C GLY A 4 24.88 -20.33 -22.98
N LYS A 5 23.57 -20.59 -22.86
CA LYS A 5 22.86 -20.45 -21.57
C LYS A 5 23.45 -21.41 -20.54
N LYS A 6 23.98 -20.88 -19.44
CA LYS A 6 24.46 -21.66 -18.29
C LYS A 6 23.43 -21.60 -17.16
N LYS A 7 23.26 -22.73 -16.45
CA LYS A 7 22.50 -22.77 -15.20
C LYS A 7 23.20 -21.88 -14.17
N ILE A 8 22.43 -21.12 -13.41
CA ILE A 8 22.90 -20.30 -12.29
C ILE A 8 22.01 -20.57 -11.07
N GLU A 9 22.55 -20.39 -9.88
CA GLU A 9 21.82 -20.53 -8.62
C GLU A 9 20.78 -19.42 -8.43
N ILE A 10 19.70 -19.72 -7.69
CA ILE A 10 18.62 -18.75 -7.38
C ILE A 10 18.99 -17.98 -6.13
N GLU A 11 20.04 -17.17 -6.25
CA GLU A 11 20.55 -16.28 -5.22
C GLU A 11 20.83 -14.88 -5.79
N LYS A 12 21.21 -13.94 -4.92
CA LYS A 12 21.53 -12.58 -5.34
C LYS A 12 22.84 -12.55 -6.13
N ILE A 13 22.75 -12.26 -7.44
CA ILE A 13 23.93 -12.04 -8.29
C ILE A 13 24.81 -10.92 -7.70
N THR A 14 26.03 -11.27 -7.31
CA THR A 14 26.99 -10.37 -6.64
C THR A 14 27.50 -9.29 -7.59
N LYS A 15 27.94 -9.69 -8.79
CA LYS A 15 28.48 -8.79 -9.83
C LYS A 15 27.40 -7.82 -10.36
N LYS A 16 27.58 -6.52 -10.11
CA LYS A 16 26.62 -5.46 -10.44
C LYS A 16 26.21 -5.43 -11.92
N SER A 17 27.16 -5.50 -12.85
CA SER A 17 26.87 -5.48 -14.29
C SER A 17 26.05 -6.70 -14.73
N SER A 18 26.44 -7.90 -14.29
CA SER A 18 25.67 -9.13 -14.52
C SER A 18 24.27 -9.04 -13.91
N ARG A 19 24.13 -8.48 -12.71
CA ARG A 19 22.84 -8.28 -12.05
C ARG A 19 21.94 -7.32 -12.83
N MET A 20 22.47 -6.20 -13.34
CA MET A 20 21.69 -5.23 -14.14
C MET A 20 21.24 -5.80 -15.49
N VAL A 21 22.12 -6.52 -16.18
CA VAL A 21 21.77 -7.19 -17.44
C VAL A 21 20.74 -8.28 -17.19
N THR A 22 20.92 -9.09 -16.14
CA THR A 22 19.99 -10.16 -15.78
C THR A 22 18.63 -9.60 -15.40
N PHE A 23 18.60 -8.53 -14.59
CA PHE A 23 17.37 -7.80 -14.26
C PHE A 23 16.62 -7.40 -15.53
N SER A 24 17.31 -6.74 -16.46
CA SER A 24 16.69 -6.23 -17.69
C SER A 24 16.09 -7.36 -18.54
N LYS A 25 16.84 -8.46 -18.70
CA LYS A 25 16.39 -9.64 -19.47
C LYS A 25 15.25 -10.39 -18.78
N ARG A 26 15.36 -10.65 -17.47
CA ARG A 26 14.32 -11.35 -16.70
C ARG A 26 13.04 -10.55 -16.57
N ARG A 27 13.13 -9.24 -16.32
CA ARG A 27 11.98 -8.33 -16.30
C ARG A 27 11.23 -8.36 -17.64
N LYS A 28 11.96 -8.25 -18.76
CA LYS A 28 11.34 -8.36 -20.10
C LYS A 28 10.67 -9.71 -20.31
N GLY A 29 11.32 -10.81 -19.92
CA GLY A 29 10.75 -12.15 -20.01
C GLY A 29 9.52 -12.35 -19.14
N LEU A 30 9.52 -11.79 -17.92
CA LEU A 30 8.39 -11.81 -17.00
C LEU A 30 7.19 -11.06 -17.59
N PHE A 31 7.40 -9.85 -18.11
CA PHE A 31 6.31 -9.06 -18.70
C PHE A 31 5.72 -9.73 -19.93
N LYS A 32 6.57 -10.34 -20.77
CA LYS A 32 6.08 -11.16 -21.88
C LYS A 32 5.22 -12.34 -21.40
N LYS A 33 5.60 -12.98 -20.29
CA LYS A 33 4.80 -14.07 -19.71
C LYS A 33 3.47 -13.59 -19.13
N ASN A 34 3.43 -12.39 -18.55
CA ASN A 34 2.18 -11.78 -18.13
C ASN A 34 1.26 -11.52 -19.32
N GLU A 35 1.78 -10.93 -20.40
CA GLU A 35 1.03 -10.71 -21.64
C GLU A 35 0.50 -12.01 -22.25
N GLU A 36 1.34 -13.05 -22.32
CA GLU A 36 0.91 -14.40 -22.75
C GLU A 36 -0.21 -14.95 -21.84
N LEU A 37 -0.10 -14.77 -20.53
CA LEU A 37 -1.09 -15.25 -19.56
C LEU A 37 -2.43 -14.52 -19.71
N GLU A 38 -2.41 -13.18 -19.80
CA GLU A 38 -3.60 -12.37 -20.05
C GLU A 38 -4.25 -12.76 -21.38
N SER A 39 -3.47 -12.94 -22.44
CA SER A 39 -3.98 -13.31 -23.75
C SER A 39 -4.60 -14.71 -23.78
N LEU A 40 -4.06 -15.68 -23.02
CA LEU A 40 -4.56 -17.06 -23.01
C LEU A 40 -5.80 -17.23 -22.13
N THR A 41 -5.91 -16.46 -21.06
CA THR A 41 -6.92 -16.68 -20.01
C THR A 41 -7.96 -15.57 -19.93
N GLY A 42 -7.73 -14.42 -20.56
CA GLY A 42 -8.53 -13.21 -20.35
C GLY A 42 -8.42 -12.63 -18.94
N SER A 43 -7.46 -13.10 -18.13
CA SER A 43 -7.24 -12.56 -16.77
C SER A 43 -6.60 -11.17 -16.83
N GLN A 44 -6.83 -10.37 -15.79
CA GLN A 44 -6.11 -9.11 -15.57
C GLN A 44 -4.91 -9.36 -14.66
N VAL A 45 -3.70 -9.10 -15.16
CA VAL A 45 -2.43 -9.35 -14.47
C VAL A 45 -1.67 -8.05 -14.30
N ALA A 46 -1.33 -7.74 -13.04
CA ALA A 46 -0.47 -6.61 -12.71
C ALA A 46 0.85 -7.11 -12.09
N SER A 47 1.96 -6.43 -12.37
CA SER A 47 3.25 -6.74 -11.76
C SER A 47 4.07 -5.48 -11.53
N VAL A 48 4.71 -5.40 -10.37
CA VAL A 48 5.60 -4.30 -9.96
C VAL A 48 6.99 -4.87 -9.68
N VAL A 49 8.01 -4.31 -10.32
CA VAL A 49 9.40 -4.76 -10.16
C VAL A 49 10.31 -3.55 -9.93
N LEU A 50 11.06 -3.57 -8.83
CA LEU A 50 12.04 -2.53 -8.51
C LEU A 50 13.41 -2.89 -9.09
N SER A 51 13.97 -1.97 -9.86
CA SER A 51 15.32 -2.14 -10.39
C SER A 51 16.39 -1.99 -9.31
N PRO A 52 17.59 -2.56 -9.50
CA PRO A 52 18.73 -2.32 -8.61
C PRO A 52 19.13 -0.84 -8.50
N SER A 53 18.62 0.02 -9.40
CA SER A 53 18.82 1.47 -9.39
C SER A 53 17.69 2.23 -8.70
N GLY A 54 16.73 1.55 -8.07
CA GLY A 54 15.59 2.15 -7.37
C GLY A 54 14.44 2.57 -8.27
N LYS A 55 14.55 2.41 -9.60
CA LYS A 55 13.45 2.70 -10.54
C LYS A 55 12.39 1.61 -10.51
N THR A 56 11.12 2.00 -10.39
CA THR A 56 9.97 1.11 -10.52
C THR A 56 9.70 0.80 -11.98
N CYS A 57 9.39 -0.46 -12.27
CA CYS A 57 8.95 -0.93 -13.57
C CYS A 57 7.66 -1.73 -13.39
N THR A 58 6.62 -1.39 -14.13
CA THR A 58 5.31 -2.01 -13.99
C THR A 58 4.84 -2.67 -15.29
N TYR A 59 3.93 -3.63 -15.15
CA TYR A 59 3.13 -4.21 -16.22
C TYR A 59 1.67 -4.24 -15.74
N GLY A 60 0.74 -3.95 -16.65
CA GLY A 60 -0.69 -3.90 -16.37
C GLY A 60 -1.11 -2.67 -15.55
N ASP A 61 -2.42 -2.53 -15.32
CA ASP A 61 -2.97 -1.48 -14.46
C ASP A 61 -2.85 -1.88 -12.98
N VAL A 62 -1.74 -1.45 -12.39
CA VAL A 62 -1.42 -1.71 -10.99
C VAL A 62 -2.40 -1.02 -10.04
N ASN A 63 -2.88 0.18 -10.38
CA ASN A 63 -3.79 0.93 -9.51
C ASN A 63 -5.15 0.24 -9.43
N THR A 64 -5.68 -0.20 -10.57
CA THR A 64 -6.92 -0.98 -10.60
C THR A 64 -6.77 -2.31 -9.87
N ALA A 65 -5.63 -3.00 -10.04
CA ALA A 65 -5.37 -4.25 -9.32
C ALA A 65 -5.31 -4.06 -7.79
N ILE A 66 -4.64 -2.99 -7.34
CA ILE A 66 -4.57 -2.57 -5.94
C ILE A 66 -5.96 -2.23 -5.42
N ASN A 67 -6.68 -1.32 -6.08
CA ASN A 67 -8.02 -0.90 -5.66
C ASN A 67 -8.97 -2.09 -5.55
N ARG A 68 -9.01 -2.97 -6.55
CA ARG A 68 -9.82 -4.19 -6.51
C ARG A 68 -9.48 -5.08 -5.31
N HIS A 69 -8.19 -5.21 -4.99
CA HIS A 69 -7.76 -6.02 -3.85
C HIS A 69 -8.23 -5.43 -2.51
N PHE A 70 -8.05 -4.12 -2.31
CA PHE A 70 -8.42 -3.46 -1.06
C PHE A 70 -9.93 -3.23 -0.90
N SER A 71 -10.66 -2.92 -1.99
CA SER A 71 -12.13 -2.84 -1.96
C SER A 71 -12.79 -4.16 -1.57
N ASN A 72 -12.20 -5.30 -1.99
CA ASN A 72 -12.68 -6.61 -1.56
C ASN A 72 -12.40 -6.90 -0.08
N ILE A 73 -11.30 -6.38 0.47
CA ILE A 73 -10.98 -6.54 1.90
C ILE A 73 -12.00 -5.79 2.77
N ASP A 74 -12.39 -4.58 2.38
CA ASP A 74 -13.35 -3.80 3.17
C ASP A 74 -14.79 -4.36 3.08
N CYS A 75 -15.12 -5.05 1.99
CA CYS A 75 -16.34 -5.86 1.91
C CYS A 75 -16.30 -7.07 2.86
N MET A 76 -15.19 -7.83 2.90
CA MET A 76 -15.08 -9.00 3.78
C MET A 76 -15.13 -8.65 5.27
N LYS A 77 -14.63 -7.47 5.68
CA LYS A 77 -14.75 -6.98 7.07
C LYS A 77 -16.19 -6.77 7.52
N GLN A 78 -17.12 -6.48 6.58
CA GLN A 78 -18.55 -6.33 6.88
C GLN A 78 -19.27 -7.68 6.95
N SER A 79 -18.73 -8.73 6.33
CA SER A 79 -19.32 -10.08 6.35
C SER A 79 -18.81 -10.97 7.49
N THR A 80 -17.64 -10.68 8.08
CA THR A 80 -17.11 -11.45 9.23
C THR A 80 -17.69 -11.05 10.58
N SER A 81 -18.44 -9.94 10.66
CA SER A 81 -19.23 -9.57 11.85
C SER A 81 -20.54 -10.37 12.01
N GLY A 82 -20.75 -11.44 11.24
CA GLY A 82 -22.01 -12.21 11.20
C GLY A 82 -21.96 -13.65 11.70
N ILE A 83 -20.85 -14.16 12.26
CA ILE A 83 -20.83 -15.47 12.93
C ILE A 83 -21.01 -15.25 14.43
N TYR A 84 -22.22 -14.91 14.85
CA TYR A 84 -22.63 -15.00 16.25
C TYR A 84 -23.21 -16.40 16.49
N PHE A 85 -22.69 -17.06 17.53
CA PHE A 85 -23.28 -18.25 18.10
C PHE A 85 -24.71 -17.95 18.53
N HIS A 86 -25.63 -18.80 18.10
CA HIS A 86 -27.06 -18.70 18.37
C HIS A 86 -27.31 -18.99 19.86
N ASP A 87 -27.74 -17.99 20.61
CA ASP A 87 -28.70 -18.22 21.69
C ASP A 87 -29.72 -17.06 21.70
N SER A 88 -30.98 -17.48 21.60
CA SER A 88 -32.28 -16.85 21.89
C SER A 88 -32.20 -15.40 22.43
N ASP A 89 -32.91 -14.40 21.88
CA ASP A 89 -34.37 -14.26 21.96
C ASP A 89 -34.84 -13.04 21.12
N SER A 90 -36.12 -13.07 20.72
CA SER A 90 -37.07 -12.00 20.30
C SER A 90 -36.64 -10.51 20.45
N ASP A 91 -36.98 -9.51 19.62
CA ASP A 91 -38.18 -9.22 18.83
C ASP A 91 -37.92 -8.15 17.73
N VAL A 92 -38.84 -8.15 16.77
CA VAL A 92 -39.20 -7.22 15.68
C VAL A 92 -38.94 -5.72 15.90
N VAL A 93 -38.39 -5.02 14.87
CA VAL A 93 -39.02 -3.83 14.24
C VAL A 93 -38.22 -3.37 13.00
N VAL A 94 -38.88 -3.47 11.86
CA VAL A 94 -38.57 -2.68 10.65
C VAL A 94 -39.26 -1.34 10.81
N SER A 95 -38.54 -0.22 10.63
CA SER A 95 -39.13 0.96 9.99
C SER A 95 -38.07 1.95 9.51
N SER A 96 -38.26 2.34 8.25
CA SER A 96 -37.68 3.48 7.56
C SER A 96 -37.82 4.78 8.37
N GLY A 97 -36.79 5.62 8.30
CA GLY A 97 -36.86 6.97 8.84
C GLY A 97 -35.61 7.76 8.53
N SER A 98 -35.69 8.59 7.50
CA SER A 98 -34.77 9.72 7.27
C SER A 98 -34.71 10.59 8.53
N SER A 99 -33.57 10.65 9.22
CA SER A 99 -33.25 11.76 10.12
C SER A 99 -31.75 11.87 10.37
N GLU A 100 -31.23 13.01 9.91
CA GLU A 100 -30.27 13.86 10.62
C GLU A 100 -29.00 13.21 11.18
N PHE A 101 -27.98 13.16 10.33
CA PHE A 101 -26.58 13.05 10.71
C PHE A 101 -26.18 14.21 11.63
N ARG A 102 -26.20 13.96 12.93
CA ARG A 102 -25.45 14.75 13.92
C ARG A 102 -24.54 13.81 14.70
N SER A 103 -23.44 13.40 14.09
CA SER A 103 -22.32 12.85 14.84
C SER A 103 -21.52 14.01 15.43
N SER A 104 -21.65 14.17 16.74
CA SER A 104 -20.90 15.08 17.58
C SER A 104 -19.38 14.96 17.31
N LEU A 105 -18.81 16.04 16.80
CA LEU A 105 -17.37 16.27 16.70
C LEU A 105 -16.79 16.38 18.10
N THR A 106 -16.35 15.26 18.67
CA THR A 106 -15.19 15.31 19.58
C THR A 106 -13.95 15.23 18.70
N PRO A 107 -13.00 16.17 18.78
CA PRO A 107 -11.74 16.07 18.06
C PRO A 107 -10.95 14.89 18.62
N ARG A 108 -11.12 13.71 18.02
CA ARG A 108 -10.22 12.58 18.27
C ARG A 108 -8.83 13.06 17.86
N ARG A 109 -7.89 13.08 18.80
CA ARG A 109 -6.50 13.48 18.55
C ARG A 109 -5.99 12.61 17.41
N LYS A 110 -5.76 13.22 16.23
CA LYS A 110 -5.16 12.52 15.09
C LYS A 110 -3.81 11.97 15.55
N SER A 111 -3.63 10.66 15.48
CA SER A 111 -2.35 10.02 15.80
C SER A 111 -1.30 10.46 14.79
N LEU A 112 0.00 10.25 15.07
CA LEU A 112 1.02 10.50 14.04
C LEU A 112 0.83 9.61 12.82
N ARG A 113 0.26 8.40 12.99
CA ARG A 113 -0.10 7.52 11.88
C ARG A 113 -1.15 8.18 10.99
N ASP A 114 -2.25 8.67 11.56
CA ASP A 114 -3.32 9.33 10.80
C ASP A 114 -2.79 10.58 10.08
N TRP A 115 -1.93 11.35 10.75
CA TRP A 115 -1.31 12.53 10.14
C TRP A 115 -0.38 12.17 8.99
N VAL A 116 0.42 11.10 9.10
CA VAL A 116 1.33 10.63 8.04
C VAL A 116 0.56 10.07 6.84
N GLU A 117 -0.55 9.36 7.07
CA GLU A 117 -1.43 8.83 6.03
C GLU A 117 -2.17 9.95 5.27
N ASP A 118 -2.43 11.08 5.93
CA ASP A 118 -3.03 12.29 5.34
C ASP A 118 -2.04 13.16 4.52
N ILE A 119 -0.73 12.87 4.52
CA ILE A 119 0.26 13.69 3.78
C ILE A 119 0.22 13.34 2.29
N ASP A 120 -0.44 14.20 1.51
CA ASP A 120 -0.38 14.17 0.05
C ASP A 120 0.59 15.23 -0.49
N VAL A 121 1.79 14.81 -0.85
CA VAL A 121 2.84 15.70 -1.40
C VAL A 121 2.44 16.23 -2.79
N GLU A 122 1.61 15.51 -3.53
CA GLU A 122 1.18 15.86 -4.90
C GLU A 122 0.12 16.98 -4.91
N GLN A 123 -0.54 17.25 -3.76
CA GLN A 123 -1.50 18.35 -3.61
C GLN A 123 -0.88 19.72 -3.31
N CYS A 124 0.44 19.79 -3.06
CA CYS A 124 1.10 21.07 -2.80
C CYS A 124 1.17 21.92 -4.08
N GLN A 125 0.33 22.96 -4.19
CA GLN A 125 0.21 23.79 -5.39
C GLN A 125 1.29 24.87 -5.51
N ASN A 126 2.09 25.10 -4.45
CA ASN A 126 3.16 26.10 -4.48
C ASN A 126 4.31 25.79 -3.51
N LEU A 127 5.43 26.49 -3.73
CA LEU A 127 6.67 26.31 -2.97
C LEU A 127 6.52 26.62 -1.47
N ASN A 128 5.66 27.58 -1.11
CA ASN A 128 5.46 27.96 0.29
C ASN A 128 4.77 26.84 1.09
N GLN A 129 3.81 26.14 0.46
CA GLN A 129 3.16 24.97 1.06
C GLN A 129 4.17 23.84 1.29
N LEU A 130 5.05 23.59 0.32
CA LEU A 130 6.10 22.57 0.44
C LEU A 130 7.14 22.92 1.54
N LEU A 131 7.52 24.19 1.64
CA LEU A 131 8.40 24.70 2.69
C LEU A 131 7.78 24.56 4.09
N LEU A 132 6.48 24.82 4.21
CA LEU A 132 5.74 24.65 5.47
C LEU A 132 5.68 23.18 5.89
N LEU A 133 5.35 22.29 4.95
CA LEU A 133 5.31 20.85 5.19
C LEU A 133 6.68 20.32 5.62
N LYS A 134 7.76 20.77 4.96
CA LYS A 134 9.13 20.45 5.34
C LYS A 134 9.43 20.86 6.79
N LYS A 135 9.06 22.09 7.18
CA LYS A 135 9.28 22.60 8.54
C LYS A 135 8.54 21.77 9.59
N GLN A 136 7.30 21.35 9.29
CA GLN A 136 6.52 20.48 10.17
C GLN A 136 7.16 19.10 10.31
N LEU A 137 7.63 18.50 9.21
CA LEU A 137 8.26 17.18 9.22
C LEU A 137 9.56 17.17 10.03
N GLU A 138 10.42 18.19 9.88
CA GLU A 138 11.64 18.32 10.69
C GLU A 138 11.31 18.52 12.19
N GLY A 139 10.25 19.26 12.50
CA GLY A 139 9.77 19.40 13.88
C GLY A 139 9.30 18.08 14.49
N THR A 140 8.54 17.28 13.73
CA THR A 140 8.07 15.95 14.16
C THR A 140 9.23 14.97 14.32
N LYS A 141 10.20 14.99 13.41
CA LYS A 141 11.44 14.21 13.51
C LYS A 141 12.20 14.52 14.79
N GLN A 142 12.37 15.80 15.13
CA GLN A 142 13.07 16.18 16.35
C GLN A 142 12.33 15.69 17.61
N LYS A 143 10.99 15.77 17.61
CA LYS A 143 10.15 15.25 18.71
C LYS A 143 10.28 13.73 18.87
N ILE A 144 10.35 12.99 17.76
CA ILE A 144 10.54 11.53 17.79
C ILE A 144 11.93 11.19 18.35
N VAL A 145 12.97 11.91 17.92
CA VAL A 145 14.35 11.69 18.37
C VAL A 145 14.52 11.98 19.86
N SER A 146 13.74 12.90 20.42
CA SER A 146 13.77 13.23 21.85
C SER A 146 13.01 12.25 22.76
N ILE A 147 12.37 11.21 22.22
CA ILE A 147 11.66 10.21 23.02
C ILE A 147 12.59 9.05 23.35
N GLU A 148 12.90 8.90 24.64
CA GLU A 148 13.77 7.83 25.14
C GLU A 148 12.99 6.55 25.49
N ASP A 149 11.69 6.66 25.79
CA ASP A 149 10.85 5.55 26.22
C ASP A 149 10.03 4.90 25.08
N SER A 150 10.12 3.58 25.00
CA SER A 150 9.44 2.77 23.96
C SER A 150 7.91 2.80 24.05
N LYS A 151 7.33 2.96 25.25
CA LYS A 151 5.85 3.04 25.40
C LYS A 151 5.35 4.37 24.85
N SER A 152 6.07 5.44 25.13
CA SER A 152 5.79 6.79 24.63
C SER A 152 5.93 6.88 23.11
N PHE A 153 6.92 6.22 22.52
CA PHE A 153 7.05 6.11 21.07
C PHE A 153 5.88 5.33 20.45
N ARG A 154 5.49 4.18 21.03
CA ARG A 154 4.36 3.38 20.52
C ARG A 154 3.00 4.09 20.63
N ALA A 155 2.81 4.90 21.67
CA ALA A 155 1.60 5.69 21.86
C ALA A 155 1.38 6.77 20.78
N LEU A 156 2.41 7.14 20.01
CA LEU A 156 2.26 8.08 18.89
C LEU A 156 1.56 7.46 17.68
N PHE A 157 1.58 6.13 17.57
CA PHE A 157 1.05 5.38 16.42
C PHE A 157 -0.21 4.57 16.76
N ALA A 158 -0.72 4.69 17.99
CA ALA A 158 -1.95 4.07 18.48
C ALA A 158 -3.11 5.09 18.48
#